data_AF-A0A971ICQ2-F1
#
_entry.id   AF-A0A971ICQ2-F1
#
_cell.length_a   1.000
_cell.length_b   1.000
_cell.length_c   1.000
_cell.angle_alpha   90.00
_cell.angle_beta   90.00
_cell.angle_gamma   90.00
#
_symmetry.space_group_name_H-M   'P 1'
#
loop_
_entity.id
_entity.type
_entity.pdbx_description
1 polymer ?
#
loop_
_entity_poly.entity_id
_entity_poly.type
_entity_poly.pdbx_seq_one_letter_code
_entity_poly.pdbx_strand_id
1 'polypeptide(L)'
;MLHAIGKGIVLAEIQQNSNLTYRIYDYDRTDNNGKKRELHIDKALDVIHFTEHIDFQKSTGIRTESGFTVTTMFFYDCFEVEKYKGEGRINEIADGRAFSTYTVTEGSCIVIYKKGSLPLSKGESVLIPANLGEFSVEGSFEALKVHVP
;
A
#
# COMPACT_ATOMS: atom_id res chain seq x y z
N MET A 1 8.13 2.56 -16.73
CA MET A 1 7.49 1.23 -16.87
C MET A 1 6.17 1.34 -17.62
N LEU A 2 6.01 0.63 -18.74
CA LEU A 2 4.69 0.42 -19.34
C LEU A 2 4.00 -0.77 -18.64
N HIS A 3 2.78 -0.59 -18.16
CA HIS A 3 2.03 -1.63 -17.46
C HIS A 3 0.51 -1.45 -17.64
N ALA A 4 -0.24 -2.50 -17.31
CA ALA A 4 -1.70 -2.49 -17.23
C ALA A 4 -2.18 -3.50 -16.19
N ILE A 5 -3.26 -3.16 -15.48
CA ILE A 5 -3.94 -4.07 -14.56
C ILE A 5 -5.06 -4.77 -15.32
N GLY A 6 -5.01 -6.11 -15.33
CA GLY A 6 -5.99 -6.96 -16.00
C GLY A 6 -7.27 -7.19 -15.18
N LYS A 7 -8.27 -7.81 -15.82
CA LYS A 7 -9.53 -8.18 -15.15
C LYS A 7 -9.33 -9.28 -14.11
N GLY A 8 -10.19 -9.31 -13.09
CA GLY A 8 -10.25 -10.40 -12.10
C GLY A 8 -9.21 -10.30 -10.98
N ILE A 9 -8.63 -9.12 -10.76
CA ILE A 9 -7.65 -8.86 -9.70
C ILE A 9 -8.29 -7.96 -8.65
N VAL A 10 -8.08 -8.30 -7.38
CA VAL A 10 -8.21 -7.38 -6.25
C VAL A 10 -6.80 -6.97 -5.86
N LEU A 11 -6.56 -5.67 -5.71
CA LEU A 11 -5.23 -5.12 -5.42
C LEU A 11 -5.32 -4.00 -4.41
N ALA A 12 -4.26 -3.86 -3.61
CA ALA A 12 -3.96 -2.64 -2.87
C ALA A 12 -2.88 -1.89 -3.65
N GLU A 13 -3.19 -0.67 -4.10
CA GLU A 13 -2.26 0.19 -4.84
C GLU A 13 -1.72 1.26 -3.91
N ILE A 14 -0.43 1.19 -3.61
CA ILE A 14 0.29 2.23 -2.87
C ILE A 14 1.03 3.06 -3.91
N GLN A 15 0.67 4.33 -4.01
CA GLN A 15 1.22 5.26 -5.00
C GLN A 15 1.54 6.60 -4.37
N GLN A 16 2.47 7.34 -4.98
CA GLN A 16 2.68 8.74 -4.66
C GLN A 16 1.41 9.54 -4.98
N ASN A 17 1.21 10.67 -4.32
CA ASN A 17 0.08 11.57 -4.60
C ASN A 17 0.27 12.26 -5.97
N SER A 18 0.01 11.52 -7.04
CA SER A 18 0.08 11.93 -8.42
C SER A 18 -1.08 11.30 -9.19
N ASN A 19 -1.73 12.08 -10.02
CA ASN A 19 -2.79 11.62 -10.91
C ASN A 19 -2.33 11.57 -12.38
N LEU A 20 -1.02 11.66 -12.63
CA LEU A 20 -0.47 11.69 -13.97
C LEU A 20 -0.51 10.30 -14.60
N THR A 21 -1.21 10.15 -15.73
CA THR A 21 -1.27 8.89 -16.48
C THR A 21 -1.19 9.15 -17.98
N TYR A 22 -0.15 8.62 -18.63
CA TYR A 22 -0.05 8.61 -20.08
C TYR A 22 -0.56 7.29 -20.65
N ARG A 23 -1.73 7.33 -21.29
CA ARG A 23 -2.43 6.15 -21.79
C ARG A 23 -2.02 5.89 -23.23
N ILE A 24 -1.53 4.68 -23.52
CA ILE A 24 -1.10 4.28 -24.87
C ILE A 24 -2.22 3.55 -25.62
N TYR A 25 -2.95 2.68 -24.93
CA TYR A 25 -4.07 1.95 -25.51
C TYR A 25 -5.16 1.71 -24.47
N ASP A 26 -6.41 1.63 -24.93
CA ASP A 26 -7.57 1.50 -24.04
C ASP A 26 -8.60 0.44 -24.45
N TYR A 27 -8.20 -0.51 -25.29
CA TYR A 27 -9.08 -1.58 -25.78
C TYR A 27 -10.32 -1.07 -26.52
N ASP A 28 -10.22 0.10 -27.15
CA ASP A 28 -11.31 0.76 -27.89
C ASP A 28 -12.61 0.94 -27.09
N ARG A 29 -12.51 0.94 -25.76
CA ARG A 29 -13.64 1.12 -24.85
C ARG A 29 -14.21 2.53 -24.94
N THR A 30 -15.51 2.61 -24.74
CA THR A 30 -16.26 3.86 -24.65
C THR A 30 -16.82 4.06 -23.26
N ASP A 31 -16.94 5.31 -22.84
CA ASP A 31 -17.71 5.68 -21.65
C ASP A 31 -19.23 5.52 -21.88
N ASN A 32 -20.03 5.88 -20.87
CA ASN A 32 -21.50 5.82 -20.93
C ASN A 32 -22.11 6.73 -22.01
N ASN A 33 -21.34 7.66 -22.56
CA ASN A 33 -21.76 8.59 -23.62
C ASN A 33 -21.23 8.16 -25.00
N GLY A 34 -20.60 6.99 -25.12
CA GLY A 34 -20.01 6.50 -26.37
C GLY A 34 -18.66 7.14 -26.74
N LYS A 35 -18.03 7.92 -25.84
CA LYS A 35 -16.75 8.59 -26.10
C LYS A 35 -15.58 7.71 -25.69
N LYS A 36 -14.57 7.58 -26.56
CA LYS A 36 -13.28 6.94 -26.21
C LYS A 36 -12.49 7.83 -25.25
N ARG A 37 -11.78 7.22 -24.30
CA ARG A 37 -10.85 7.96 -23.43
C ARG A 37 -9.65 8.48 -24.19
N GLU A 38 -9.11 9.59 -23.73
CA GLU A 38 -7.92 10.21 -24.31
C GLU A 38 -6.70 9.29 -24.19
N LEU A 39 -5.92 9.27 -25.27
CA LEU A 39 -4.62 8.62 -25.38
C LEU A 39 -3.54 9.71 -25.41
N HIS A 40 -2.39 9.43 -24.82
CA HIS A 40 -1.28 10.36 -24.67
C HIS A 40 0.00 9.77 -25.29
N ILE A 41 -0.06 9.39 -26.57
CA ILE A 41 1.01 8.62 -27.23
C ILE A 41 2.35 9.37 -27.18
N ASP A 42 2.38 10.62 -27.65
CA ASP A 42 3.62 11.40 -27.74
C ASP A 42 4.24 11.59 -26.34
N LYS A 43 3.43 12.00 -25.36
CA LYS A 43 3.88 12.15 -23.96
C LYS A 43 4.36 10.83 -23.35
N ALA A 44 3.76 9.72 -23.72
CA ALA A 44 4.20 8.40 -23.26
C ALA A 44 5.57 8.07 -23.86
N LEU A 45 5.75 8.30 -25.17
CA LEU A 45 7.03 8.07 -25.85
C LEU A 45 8.17 8.90 -25.25
N ASP A 46 7.89 10.13 -24.81
CA ASP A 46 8.87 11.01 -24.16
C ASP A 46 9.40 10.46 -22.81
N VAL A 47 8.64 9.61 -22.12
CA VAL A 47 8.97 9.12 -20.77
C VAL A 47 9.12 7.60 -20.66
N ILE A 48 8.98 6.86 -21.77
CA ILE A 48 9.19 5.41 -21.78
C ILE A 48 10.69 5.14 -21.89
N HIS A 49 11.21 4.39 -20.91
CA HIS A 49 12.53 3.82 -20.97
C HIS A 49 12.44 2.43 -21.61
N PHE A 50 12.71 2.32 -22.91
CA PHE A 50 12.53 1.09 -23.70
C PHE A 50 13.53 -0.04 -23.37
N THR A 51 14.69 0.32 -22.82
CA THR A 51 15.83 -0.60 -22.63
C THR A 51 16.17 -0.84 -21.17
N GLU A 52 15.48 -0.19 -20.24
CA GLU A 52 15.74 -0.37 -18.81
C GLU A 52 15.03 -1.59 -18.26
N HIS A 53 15.81 -2.53 -17.74
CA HIS A 53 15.30 -3.56 -16.85
C HIS A 53 15.13 -2.94 -15.46
N ILE A 54 13.88 -2.72 -15.06
CA ILE A 54 13.56 -2.37 -13.68
C ILE A 54 13.69 -3.67 -12.87
N ASP A 55 14.78 -3.79 -12.13
CA ASP A 55 14.93 -4.84 -11.14
C ASP A 55 14.10 -4.43 -9.93
N PHE A 56 12.88 -4.97 -9.83
CA PHE A 56 12.08 -4.78 -8.63
C PHE A 56 12.85 -5.45 -7.49
N GLN A 57 13.41 -4.66 -6.58
CA GLN A 57 13.96 -5.19 -5.36
C GLN A 57 12.88 -6.02 -4.68
N LYS A 58 13.05 -7.34 -4.74
CA LYS A 58 12.24 -8.29 -4.00
C LYS A 58 12.48 -8.05 -2.52
N SER A 59 11.45 -8.30 -1.71
CA SER A 59 11.44 -8.27 -0.24
C SER A 59 12.80 -8.05 0.41
N THR A 60 13.03 -6.87 0.98
CA THR A 60 14.33 -6.47 1.54
C THR A 60 14.59 -7.02 2.94
N GLY A 61 13.59 -7.66 3.57
CA GLY A 61 13.77 -8.32 4.86
C GLY A 61 12.53 -9.05 5.36
N ILE A 62 12.76 -10.10 6.15
CA ILE A 62 11.72 -10.83 6.89
C ILE A 62 12.16 -10.88 8.35
N ARG A 63 11.26 -10.50 9.26
CA ARG A 63 11.44 -10.69 10.71
C ARG A 63 10.23 -11.38 11.31
N THR A 64 10.43 -12.03 12.45
CA THR A 64 9.35 -12.57 13.28
C THR A 64 9.32 -11.80 14.58
N GLU A 65 8.14 -11.32 14.96
CA GLU A 65 7.94 -10.47 16.12
C GLU A 65 6.57 -10.72 16.73
N SER A 66 6.52 -11.07 18.01
CA SER A 66 5.28 -11.15 18.80
C SER A 66 4.12 -11.94 18.16
N GLY A 67 4.45 -13.04 17.47
CA GLY A 67 3.48 -13.90 16.77
C GLY A 67 3.21 -13.55 15.30
N PHE A 68 3.89 -12.53 14.78
CA PHE A 68 3.77 -12.09 13.38
C PHE A 68 5.02 -12.38 12.59
N THR A 69 4.83 -12.75 11.32
CA THR A 69 5.84 -12.56 10.28
C THR A 69 5.66 -11.19 9.68
N VAL A 70 6.70 -10.37 9.70
CA VAL A 70 6.73 -9.05 9.07
C VAL A 70 7.67 -9.10 7.87
N THR A 71 7.17 -8.75 6.70
CA THR A 71 7.94 -8.72 5.44
C THR A 71 7.99 -7.29 4.93
N THR A 72 9.18 -6.71 4.76
CA THR A 72 9.32 -5.44 4.03
C THR A 72 9.14 -5.75 2.55
N MET A 73 7.98 -5.39 2.02
CA MET A 73 7.55 -5.72 0.65
C MET A 73 8.22 -4.79 -0.37
N PHE A 74 8.36 -3.52 0.00
CA PHE A 74 8.88 -2.48 -0.87
C PHE A 74 9.42 -1.33 -0.03
N PHE A 75 10.56 -0.78 -0.45
CA PHE A 75 11.19 0.39 0.15
C PHE A 75 11.59 1.35 -0.96
N TYR A 76 11.15 2.59 -0.86
CA TYR A 76 11.51 3.67 -1.79
C TYR A 76 11.51 5.01 -1.04
N ASP A 77 12.16 6.02 -1.62
CA ASP A 77 12.36 7.33 -0.99
C ASP A 77 11.05 7.99 -0.48
N CYS A 78 9.91 7.62 -1.05
CA CYS A 78 8.61 8.21 -0.72
C CYS A 78 7.79 7.40 0.28
N PHE A 79 8.01 6.08 0.39
CA PHE A 79 7.25 5.21 1.29
C PHE A 79 7.90 3.83 1.44
N GLU A 80 7.67 3.21 2.59
CA GLU A 80 7.92 1.81 2.88
C GLU A 80 6.58 1.07 3.07
N VAL A 81 6.50 -0.15 2.53
CA VAL A 81 5.38 -1.06 2.71
C VAL A 81 5.85 -2.31 3.43
N GLU A 82 5.33 -2.52 4.64
CA GLU A 82 5.50 -3.74 5.40
C GLU A 82 4.21 -4.58 5.36
N LYS A 83 4.33 -5.89 5.23
CA LYS A 83 3.22 -6.83 5.38
C LYS A 83 3.36 -7.57 6.69
N TYR A 84 2.34 -7.44 7.54
CA TYR A 84 2.19 -8.16 8.78
C TYR A 84 1.27 -9.35 8.56
N LYS A 85 1.68 -10.54 9.00
CA LYS A 85 0.86 -11.76 8.92
C LYS A 85 1.07 -12.63 10.15
N GLY A 86 0.00 -12.90 10.88
CA GLY A 86 0.06 -13.79 12.03
C GLY A 86 -1.02 -13.48 13.06
N GLU A 87 -0.76 -13.92 14.28
CA GLU A 87 -1.66 -13.76 15.41
C GLU A 87 -0.87 -13.39 16.66
N GLY A 88 -1.34 -12.38 17.38
CA GLY A 88 -0.71 -11.92 18.61
C GLY A 88 -0.95 -10.43 18.83
N ARG A 89 0.05 -9.77 19.42
CA ARG A 89 0.00 -8.33 19.72
C ARG A 89 1.33 -7.67 19.39
N ILE A 90 1.29 -6.64 18.57
CA ILE A 90 2.46 -5.81 18.22
C ILE A 90 2.35 -4.50 18.98
N ASN A 91 3.41 -4.11 19.67
CA ASN A 91 3.48 -2.83 20.34
C ASN A 91 4.32 -1.88 19.49
N GLU A 92 3.82 -0.67 19.27
CA GLU A 92 4.46 0.33 18.43
C GLU A 92 4.39 1.71 19.06
N ILE A 93 5.24 2.61 18.58
CA ILE A 93 5.31 4.00 19.03
C ILE A 93 5.24 4.90 17.80
N ALA A 94 4.20 5.72 17.72
CA ALA A 94 4.18 6.86 16.82
C ALA A 94 5.00 8.00 17.46
N ASP A 95 6.19 8.23 16.94
CA ASP A 95 7.25 9.05 17.55
C ASP A 95 7.22 10.55 17.18
N GLY A 96 6.20 10.97 16.45
CA GLY A 96 6.00 12.35 16.02
C GLY A 96 6.60 12.69 14.65
N ARG A 97 7.36 11.79 14.00
CA ARG A 97 8.02 12.08 12.72
C ARG A 97 7.09 11.96 11.51
N ALA A 98 6.35 10.87 11.42
CA ALA A 98 5.47 10.58 10.29
C ALA A 98 4.22 9.81 10.73
N PHE A 99 3.16 9.90 9.95
CA PHE A 99 1.99 9.04 10.12
C PHE A 99 2.23 7.69 9.43
N SER A 100 1.48 6.68 9.83
CA SER A 100 1.41 5.40 9.13
C SER A 100 -0.04 5.01 8.88
N THR A 101 -0.27 4.06 7.99
CA THR A 101 -1.59 3.48 7.76
C THR A 101 -1.53 1.97 7.85
N TYR A 102 -2.58 1.34 8.38
CA TYR A 102 -2.78 -0.11 8.24
C TYR A 102 -4.00 -0.35 7.36
N THR A 103 -3.88 -1.27 6.41
CA THR A 103 -4.99 -1.80 5.62
C THR A 103 -5.07 -3.30 5.86
N VAL A 104 -6.16 -3.75 6.46
CA VAL A 104 -6.36 -5.18 6.76
C VAL A 104 -6.75 -5.92 5.48
N THR A 105 -5.92 -6.84 5.03
CA THR A 105 -6.15 -7.64 3.81
C THR A 105 -6.84 -8.96 4.12
N GLU A 106 -6.65 -9.51 5.32
CA GLU A 106 -7.33 -10.72 5.82
C GLU A 106 -7.51 -10.65 7.35
N GLY A 107 -8.52 -11.35 7.86
CA GLY A 107 -8.78 -11.45 9.31
C GLY A 107 -9.29 -10.16 9.95
N SER A 108 -8.98 -9.97 11.23
CA SER A 108 -9.39 -8.80 12.01
C SER A 108 -8.41 -8.49 13.13
N CYS A 109 -8.36 -7.22 13.52
CA CYS A 109 -7.53 -6.74 14.60
C CYS A 109 -8.20 -5.59 15.36
N ILE A 110 -7.59 -5.21 16.47
CA ILE A 110 -7.96 -4.04 17.25
C ILE A 110 -6.72 -3.18 17.47
N VAL A 111 -6.82 -1.90 17.13
CA VAL A 111 -5.81 -0.90 17.47
C VAL A 111 -6.15 -0.33 18.84
N ILE A 112 -5.25 -0.51 19.82
CA ILE A 112 -5.41 -0.06 21.20
C ILE A 112 -4.43 1.08 21.45
N TYR A 113 -4.92 2.22 21.93
CA TYR A 113 -4.13 3.42 22.20
C TYR A 113 -4.62 4.08 23.50
N LYS A 114 -3.87 5.07 24.01
CA LYS A 114 -4.12 5.67 25.34
C LYS A 114 -5.57 6.11 25.61
N LYS A 115 -6.30 6.55 24.57
CA LYS A 115 -7.67 7.10 24.69
C LYS A 115 -8.78 6.13 24.30
N GLY A 116 -8.46 4.92 23.87
CA GLY A 116 -9.48 3.94 23.46
C GLY A 116 -8.94 2.86 22.54
N SER A 117 -9.87 2.24 21.82
CA SER A 117 -9.56 1.17 20.87
C SER A 117 -10.43 1.27 19.63
N LEU A 118 -9.91 0.81 18.49
CA LEU A 118 -10.59 0.81 17.21
C LEU A 118 -10.50 -0.59 16.57
N PRO A 119 -11.60 -1.36 16.47
CA PRO A 119 -11.60 -2.62 15.74
C PRO A 119 -11.50 -2.37 14.24
N LEU A 120 -10.83 -3.29 13.54
CA LEU A 120 -10.67 -3.31 12.09
C LEU A 120 -10.85 -4.75 11.60
N SER A 121 -11.42 -4.87 10.42
CA SER A 121 -11.65 -6.12 9.70
C SER A 121 -11.19 -6.00 8.26
N LYS A 122 -11.12 -7.12 7.55
CA LYS A 122 -10.75 -7.18 6.13
C LYS A 122 -11.42 -6.08 5.30
N GLY A 123 -10.60 -5.30 4.59
CA GLY A 123 -11.02 -4.20 3.73
C GLY A 123 -11.03 -2.83 4.43
N GLU A 124 -10.89 -2.80 5.75
CA GLU A 124 -10.82 -1.55 6.51
C GLU A 124 -9.39 -1.03 6.59
N SER A 125 -9.27 0.29 6.69
CA SER A 125 -7.99 0.97 6.86
C SER A 125 -8.07 1.99 7.99
N VAL A 126 -6.94 2.18 8.68
CA VAL A 126 -6.76 3.18 9.72
C VAL A 126 -5.53 4.02 9.44
N LEU A 127 -5.62 5.31 9.74
CA LEU A 127 -4.47 6.20 9.83
C LEU A 127 -4.03 6.30 11.30
N ILE A 128 -2.75 6.07 11.54
CA ILE A 128 -2.09 6.26 12.83
C ILE A 128 -1.42 7.64 12.80
N PRO A 129 -1.92 8.63 13.56
CA PRO A 129 -1.32 9.94 13.61
C PRO A 129 0.11 9.87 14.16
N ALA A 130 1.00 10.71 13.61
CA ALA A 130 2.41 10.76 14.04
C ALA A 130 2.56 10.99 15.55
N ASN A 131 1.65 11.74 16.17
CA ASN A 131 1.67 12.08 17.59
C ASN A 131 0.79 11.17 18.48
N LEU A 132 0.41 9.97 18.00
CA LEU A 132 -0.42 9.05 18.79
C LEU A 132 0.30 8.56 20.06
N GLY A 133 1.63 8.46 20.01
CA GLY A 133 2.44 7.86 21.07
C GLY A 133 2.37 6.33 21.03
N GLU A 134 2.38 5.70 22.20
CA GLU A 134 2.28 4.24 22.34
C GLU A 134 0.90 3.72 21.90
N PHE A 135 0.92 2.69 21.05
CA PHE A 135 -0.26 1.93 20.66
C PHE A 135 0.11 0.46 20.43
N SER A 136 -0.90 -0.38 20.29
CA SER A 136 -0.70 -1.77 19.91
C SER A 136 -1.76 -2.24 18.92
N VAL A 137 -1.38 -3.18 18.05
CA VAL A 137 -2.29 -3.86 17.13
C VAL A 137 -2.38 -5.32 17.55
N GLU A 138 -3.58 -5.78 17.90
CA GLU A 138 -3.82 -7.12 18.43
C GLU A 138 -4.88 -7.87 17.62
N GLY A 139 -4.66 -9.15 17.35
CA GLY A 139 -5.63 -10.00 16.64
C GLY A 139 -4.96 -11.06 15.77
N SER A 140 -5.75 -11.68 14.90
CA SER A 140 -5.32 -12.67 13.91
C SER A 140 -5.61 -12.11 12.52
N PHE A 141 -4.58 -11.59 11.85
CA PHE A 141 -4.75 -10.77 10.65
C PHE A 141 -3.58 -10.83 9.67
N GLU A 142 -3.87 -10.41 8.44
CA GLU A 142 -2.90 -9.93 7.48
C GLU A 142 -3.18 -8.45 7.21
N ALA A 143 -2.15 -7.59 7.26
CA ALA A 143 -2.29 -6.18 6.97
C ALA A 143 -1.07 -5.61 6.26
N LEU A 144 -1.31 -4.60 5.43
CA LEU A 144 -0.27 -3.74 4.87
C LEU A 144 -0.12 -2.52 5.75
N LYS A 145 1.07 -2.31 6.29
CA LYS A 145 1.47 -1.06 6.93
C LYS A 145 2.24 -0.21 5.93
N VAL A 146 1.81 1.02 5.74
CA VAL A 146 2.50 1.99 4.88
C VAL A 146 2.96 3.15 5.74
N HIS A 147 4.20 3.59 5.57
CA HIS A 147 4.73 4.77 6.25
C HIS A 147 5.76 5.48 5.39
N VAL A 148 6.01 6.74 5.70
CA VAL A 148 7.11 7.51 5.11
C VAL A 148 8.35 7.24 5.97
N PRO A 149 9.48 6.82 5.38
CA PRO A 149 10.73 6.56 6.11
C PRO A 149 11.33 7.83 6.75
#